data_AF-Q8ERQ2-F1
#
_entry.id   AF-Q8ERQ2-F1
#
_cell.length_a   1.000
_cell.length_b   1.000
_cell.length_c   1.000
_cell.angle_alpha   90.00
_cell.angle_beta   90.00
_cell.angle_gamma   90.00
#
_symmetry.space_group_name_H-M   'P 1'
#
loop_
_entity.id
_entity.type
_entity.pdbx_description
1 polymer ?
#
loop_
_entity_poly.entity_id
_entity_poly.type
_entity_poly.pdbx_seq_one_letter_code
_entity_poly.pdbx_strand_id
1 'polypeptide(L)'
;MDANTKIHLLSKELIPVINDIDNKPKQIILDHIIDCEDCRNLYNHSVEFDENMPKNNYSNDVELKPLKKLVQFNTGLKLLLIAVRAIILFYILYSSFKYYNVESVIRTLDYFWSVIFLFYIPAAVFLLVFTITFFNKKWIWMSLIVDLFIIVFLGNILQLFL
;
A
#
# COMPACT_ATOMS: atom_id res chain seq x y z
N MET A 1 1.68 -50.11 14.16
CA MET A 1 2.94 -49.51 13.63
C MET A 1 3.82 -49.19 14.81
N ASP A 2 5.03 -49.75 14.82
CA ASP A 2 6.05 -49.48 15.82
C ASP A 2 6.54 -48.02 15.74
N ALA A 3 6.98 -47.46 16.87
CA ALA A 3 7.42 -46.06 16.97
C ALA A 3 8.61 -45.79 16.05
N ASN A 4 9.53 -46.76 15.92
CA ASN A 4 10.69 -46.63 15.05
C ASN A 4 10.29 -46.57 13.57
N THR A 5 9.30 -47.36 13.15
CA THR A 5 8.76 -47.32 11.77
C THR A 5 8.13 -45.97 11.43
N LYS A 6 7.48 -45.32 12.41
CA LYS A 6 6.90 -43.99 12.20
C LYS A 6 7.98 -42.93 12.01
N ILE A 7 9.04 -42.97 12.82
CA ILE A 7 10.16 -42.02 12.72
C ILE A 7 10.93 -42.24 11.42
N HIS A 8 11.13 -43.49 10.99
CA HIS A 8 11.75 -43.81 9.70
C HIS A 8 11.01 -43.20 8.51
N LEU A 9 9.68 -43.37 8.48
CA LEU A 9 8.85 -42.82 7.40
C LEU A 9 8.84 -41.29 7.41
N LEU A 10 8.71 -40.70 8.60
CA LEU A 10 8.76 -39.26 8.79
C LEU A 10 10.12 -38.67 8.36
N SER A 11 11.21 -39.35 8.70
CA SER A 11 12.57 -38.93 8.34
C SER A 11 12.76 -38.92 6.82
N LYS A 12 12.24 -39.93 6.10
CA LYS A 12 12.33 -39.97 4.62
C LYS A 12 11.60 -38.80 3.95
N GLU A 13 10.47 -38.36 4.50
CA GLU A 13 9.71 -37.21 3.96
C GLU A 13 10.37 -35.87 4.30
N LEU A 14 11.03 -35.80 5.46
CA LEU A 14 11.51 -34.55 6.04
C LEU A 14 12.99 -34.24 5.77
N ILE A 15 13.82 -35.23 5.46
CA ILE A 15 15.24 -35.02 5.12
C ILE A 15 15.44 -33.96 4.01
N PRO A 16 14.67 -33.93 2.91
CA PRO A 16 14.85 -32.93 1.85
C PRO A 16 14.62 -31.48 2.30
N VAL A 17 13.86 -31.27 3.37
CA VAL A 17 13.50 -29.94 3.92
C VAL A 17 14.04 -29.73 5.33
N ILE A 18 15.04 -30.52 5.75
CA ILE A 18 15.51 -30.59 7.15
C ILE A 18 16.06 -29.25 7.69
N ASN A 19 16.42 -28.34 6.81
CA ASN A 19 16.86 -26.98 7.15
C ASN A 19 15.69 -26.04 7.53
N ASP A 20 14.48 -26.34 7.08
CA ASP A 20 13.27 -25.53 7.30
C ASP A 20 12.40 -26.07 8.46
N ILE A 21 12.85 -27.14 9.13
CA ILE A 21 12.13 -27.79 10.23
C ILE A 21 12.51 -27.16 11.57
N ASP A 22 11.52 -26.98 12.44
CA ASP A 22 11.71 -26.54 13.82
C ASP A 22 12.72 -27.41 14.58
N ASN A 23 13.49 -26.79 15.49
CA ASN A 23 14.62 -27.43 16.18
C ASN A 23 14.28 -28.77 16.88
N LYS A 24 13.09 -28.90 17.47
CA LYS A 24 12.69 -30.13 18.20
C LYS A 24 12.51 -31.34 17.26
N PRO A 25 11.62 -31.29 16.25
CA PRO A 25 11.49 -32.39 15.29
C PRO A 25 12.76 -32.64 14.48
N LYS A 26 13.52 -31.58 14.15
CA LYS A 26 14.82 -31.72 13.49
C LYS A 26 15.78 -32.60 14.28
N GLN A 27 15.87 -32.39 15.60
CA GLN A 27 16.76 -33.17 16.46
C GLN A 27 16.38 -34.65 16.50
N ILE A 28 15.08 -34.98 16.56
CA ILE A 28 14.58 -36.37 16.54
C ILE A 28 14.97 -37.09 15.23
N ILE A 29 14.90 -36.39 14.11
CA ILE A 29 15.28 -36.93 12.79
C ILE A 29 16.79 -37.14 12.72
N LEU A 30 17.59 -36.18 13.19
CA LEU A 30 19.04 -36.29 13.23
C LEU A 30 19.51 -37.45 14.11
N ASP A 31 18.89 -37.63 15.28
CA ASP A 31 19.16 -38.76 16.16
C ASP A 31 18.84 -40.10 15.46
N HIS A 32 17.72 -40.16 14.74
CA HIS A 32 17.35 -41.36 13.97
C HIS A 32 18.31 -41.65 12.80
N ILE A 33 18.81 -40.62 12.12
CA ILE A 33 19.77 -40.75 11.02
C ILE A 33 21.07 -41.42 11.47
N ILE A 34 21.50 -41.20 12.71
CA ILE A 34 22.73 -41.83 13.25
C ILE A 34 22.58 -43.36 13.25
N ASP A 35 21.41 -43.85 13.69
CA ASP A 35 21.14 -45.26 13.92
C ASP A 35 20.51 -45.98 12.70
N CYS A 36 19.99 -45.24 11.71
CA CYS A 36 19.34 -45.79 10.53
C CYS A 36 20.16 -45.58 9.25
N GLU A 37 20.71 -46.65 8.70
CA GLU A 37 21.55 -46.64 7.50
C GLU A 37 20.83 -46.08 6.27
N ASP A 38 19.56 -46.45 6.07
CA ASP A 38 18.71 -45.93 4.99
C ASP A 38 18.59 -44.40 5.06
N CYS A 39 18.27 -43.86 6.23
CA CYS A 39 18.07 -42.43 6.44
C CYS A 39 19.40 -41.67 6.34
N ARG A 40 20.51 -42.27 6.79
CA ARG A 40 21.86 -41.71 6.64
C ARG A 40 22.27 -41.59 5.18
N ASN A 41 22.03 -42.63 4.39
CA ASN A 41 22.32 -42.60 2.96
C ASN A 41 21.49 -41.53 2.25
N LEU A 42 20.20 -41.42 2.57
CA LEU A 42 19.31 -40.40 1.99
C LEU A 42 19.71 -38.98 2.38
N TYR A 43 20.12 -38.76 3.64
CA TYR A 43 20.65 -37.49 4.10
C TYR A 43 21.93 -37.10 3.37
N ASN A 44 22.91 -38.00 3.28
CA ASN A 44 24.17 -37.72 2.59
C ASN A 44 23.95 -37.39 1.10
N HIS A 45 23.10 -38.13 0.40
CA HIS A 45 22.75 -37.83 -0.99
C HIS A 45 22.04 -36.48 -1.13
N SER A 46 21.19 -36.11 -0.17
CA SER A 46 20.51 -34.80 -0.19
C SER A 46 21.49 -33.64 0.01
N VAL A 47 22.47 -33.80 0.90
CA VAL A 47 23.52 -32.79 1.15
C VAL A 47 24.46 -32.69 -0.05
N GLU A 48 24.90 -33.81 -0.62
CA GLU A 48 25.72 -33.81 -1.84
C GLU A 48 24.98 -33.19 -3.02
N PHE A 49 23.66 -33.42 -3.15
CA PHE A 49 22.86 -32.78 -4.19
C PHE A 49 22.77 -31.27 -4.00
N ASP A 50 22.59 -30.79 -2.75
CA ASP A 50 22.52 -29.37 -2.41
C ASP A 50 23.89 -28.66 -2.59
N GLU A 51 24.99 -29.36 -2.33
CA GLU A 51 26.35 -28.88 -2.57
C GLU A 51 26.75 -28.84 -4.06
N ASN A 52 26.25 -29.79 -4.84
CA ASN A 52 26.51 -29.89 -6.29
C ASN A 52 25.51 -29.11 -7.15
N MET A 53 24.40 -28.64 -6.57
CA MET A 53 23.54 -27.68 -7.24
C MET A 53 24.32 -26.37 -7.40
N PRO A 54 24.32 -25.74 -8.59
CA PRO A 54 24.88 -24.40 -8.71
C PRO A 54 24.16 -23.54 -7.68
N LYS A 55 24.89 -23.11 -6.64
CA LYS A 55 24.41 -22.12 -5.67
C LYS A 55 24.03 -20.90 -6.47
N ASN A 56 22.78 -20.83 -6.90
CA ASN A 56 22.22 -19.61 -7.41
C ASN A 56 22.36 -18.65 -6.25
N ASN A 57 23.23 -17.65 -6.42
CA ASN A 57 23.25 -16.45 -5.61
C ASN A 57 21.92 -15.71 -5.83
N TYR A 58 20.81 -16.31 -5.42
CA TYR A 58 19.67 -15.54 -4.98
C TYR A 58 20.13 -14.95 -3.66
N SER A 59 20.80 -13.80 -3.76
CA SER A 59 20.86 -12.85 -2.66
C SER A 59 19.50 -12.87 -1.96
N ASN A 60 19.47 -13.19 -0.66
CA ASN A 60 18.30 -13.07 0.20
C ASN A 60 17.74 -11.62 0.30
N ASP A 61 18.23 -10.73 -0.57
CA ASP A 61 17.84 -9.34 -0.80
C ASP A 61 17.32 -9.15 -2.23
N VAL A 62 16.51 -10.09 -2.75
CA VAL A 62 15.60 -9.70 -3.84
C VAL A 62 14.51 -8.86 -3.19
N GLU A 63 14.82 -7.59 -2.91
CA GLU A 63 13.82 -6.54 -2.78
C GLU A 63 12.90 -6.72 -4.00
N LEU A 64 11.70 -7.23 -3.76
CA LEU A 64 10.66 -7.34 -4.78
C LEU A 64 10.37 -5.93 -5.25
N LYS A 65 11.09 -5.52 -6.31
CA LYS A 65 11.05 -4.19 -6.88
C LYS A 65 9.57 -3.87 -7.11
N PRO A 66 9.00 -2.84 -6.45
CA PRO A 66 7.58 -2.60 -6.51
C PRO A 66 7.18 -2.52 -7.97
N LEU A 67 6.21 -3.36 -8.35
CA LEU A 67 5.74 -3.47 -9.73
C LEU A 67 5.52 -2.04 -10.25
N LYS A 68 6.36 -1.59 -11.20
CA LYS A 68 6.39 -0.19 -11.65
C LYS A 68 4.99 0.33 -12.03
N LYS A 69 4.12 -0.56 -12.50
CA LYS A 69 2.71 -0.30 -12.82
C LYS A 69 1.87 0.12 -11.60
N LEU A 70 2.10 -0.45 -10.41
CA LEU A 70 1.39 -0.09 -9.18
C LEU A 70 1.76 1.32 -8.71
N VAL A 71 3.05 1.67 -8.82
CA VAL A 71 3.53 3.02 -8.48
C VAL A 71 2.95 4.06 -9.45
N GLN A 72 2.90 3.74 -10.74
CA GLN A 72 2.26 4.59 -11.76
C GLN A 72 0.76 4.76 -11.52
N PHE A 73 0.05 3.68 -11.16
CA PHE A 73 -1.37 3.74 -10.85
C PHE A 73 -1.66 4.64 -9.63
N ASN A 74 -0.91 4.46 -8.54
CA ASN A 74 -1.01 5.29 -7.35
C ASN A 74 -0.72 6.77 -7.65
N THR A 75 0.30 7.04 -8.48
CA THR A 75 0.63 8.40 -8.91
C THR A 75 -0.47 9.01 -9.77
N GLY A 76 -1.02 8.24 -10.71
CA GLY A 76 -2.13 8.66 -11.57
C GLY A 76 -3.37 9.02 -10.76
N LEU A 77 -3.74 8.20 -9.76
CA LEU A 77 -4.86 8.49 -8.87
C LEU A 77 -4.65 9.78 -8.05
N LYS A 78 -3.43 10.05 -7.56
CA LYS A 78 -3.13 11.32 -6.86
C LYS A 78 -3.33 12.50 -7.79
N LEU A 79 -2.80 12.41 -9.00
CA LEU A 79 -2.88 13.47 -10.00
C LEU A 79 -4.34 13.71 -10.40
N LEU A 80 -5.13 12.65 -10.56
CA LEU A 80 -6.57 12.73 -10.79
C LEU A 80 -7.29 13.49 -9.66
N LEU A 81 -7.04 13.12 -8.39
CA LEU A 81 -7.66 13.80 -7.24
C LEU A 81 -7.30 15.27 -7.16
N ILE A 82 -6.06 15.63 -7.51
CA ILE A 82 -5.61 17.02 -7.56
C ILE A 82 -6.29 17.75 -8.74
N ALA A 83 -6.36 17.13 -9.91
CA ALA A 83 -6.98 17.71 -11.09
C ALA A 83 -8.47 18.00 -10.86
N VAL A 84 -9.21 17.07 -10.25
CA VAL A 84 -10.62 17.29 -9.91
C VAL A 84 -10.77 18.50 -8.97
N ARG A 85 -9.93 18.63 -7.94
CA ARG A 85 -9.93 19.81 -7.06
C ARG A 85 -9.64 21.09 -7.82
N ALA A 86 -8.62 21.07 -8.69
CA ALA A 86 -8.24 22.25 -9.47
C ALA A 86 -9.38 22.70 -10.39
N ILE A 87 -10.10 21.76 -11.02
CA ILE A 87 -11.25 22.06 -11.89
C ILE A 87 -12.39 22.67 -11.08
N ILE A 88 -12.72 22.11 -9.91
CA ILE A 88 -13.78 22.65 -9.05
C ILE A 88 -13.39 24.06 -8.59
N LEU A 89 -12.18 24.25 -8.08
CA LEU A 89 -11.69 25.56 -7.67
C LEU A 89 -11.72 26.58 -8.80
N PHE A 90 -11.26 26.18 -9.99
CA PHE A 90 -11.30 27.02 -11.18
C PHE A 90 -12.73 27.41 -11.54
N TYR A 91 -13.68 26.48 -11.49
CA TYR A 91 -15.09 26.75 -11.74
C TYR A 91 -15.66 27.76 -10.75
N ILE A 92 -15.37 27.60 -9.46
CA ILE A 92 -15.85 28.51 -8.40
C ILE A 92 -15.27 29.92 -8.64
N LEU A 93 -13.96 30.03 -8.87
CA LEU A 93 -13.31 31.32 -9.13
C LEU A 93 -13.85 31.97 -10.41
N TYR A 94 -13.93 31.23 -11.52
CA TYR A 94 -14.43 31.72 -12.79
C TYR A 94 -15.88 32.21 -12.69
N SER A 95 -16.74 31.45 -12.03
CA SER A 95 -18.12 31.86 -11.77
C SER A 95 -18.17 33.16 -10.97
N SER A 96 -17.37 33.24 -9.91
CA SER A 96 -17.32 34.42 -9.03
C SER A 96 -16.88 35.68 -9.76
N PHE A 97 -15.84 35.61 -10.60
CA PHE A 97 -15.40 36.73 -11.42
C PHE A 97 -16.42 37.14 -12.50
N LYS A 98 -17.14 36.18 -13.09
CA LYS A 98 -18.16 36.47 -14.09
C LYS A 98 -19.32 37.29 -13.52
N TYR A 99 -19.69 37.04 -12.26
CA TYR A 99 -20.80 37.75 -11.59
C TYR A 99 -20.35 38.99 -10.79
N TYR A 100 -19.04 39.24 -10.67
CA TYR A 100 -18.49 40.38 -9.93
C TYR A 100 -18.97 41.76 -10.44
N ASN A 101 -19.20 41.89 -11.74
CA ASN A 101 -19.63 43.16 -12.34
C ASN A 101 -21.10 43.54 -12.06
N VAL A 102 -21.89 42.68 -11.39
CA VAL A 102 -23.34 42.86 -11.33
C VAL A 102 -23.80 43.42 -9.99
N GLU A 103 -23.16 43.09 -8.85
CA GLU A 103 -23.62 43.54 -7.52
C GLU A 103 -22.46 43.66 -6.50
N SER A 104 -22.64 44.52 -5.50
CA SER A 104 -21.69 44.84 -4.41
C SER A 104 -20.87 43.66 -3.86
N VAL A 105 -19.63 43.93 -3.43
CA VAL A 105 -18.65 42.98 -2.82
C VAL A 105 -19.27 42.05 -1.75
N ILE A 106 -20.27 42.53 -1.01
CA ILE A 106 -20.95 41.75 0.03
C ILE A 106 -21.79 40.61 -0.58
N ARG A 107 -22.52 40.88 -1.66
CA ARG A 107 -23.34 39.86 -2.35
C ARG A 107 -22.51 38.83 -3.11
N THR A 108 -21.34 39.24 -3.63
CA THR A 108 -20.42 38.31 -4.29
C THR A 108 -19.79 37.34 -3.29
N LEU A 109 -19.51 37.79 -2.07
CA LEU A 109 -19.06 36.93 -0.97
C LEU A 109 -20.15 35.93 -0.52
N ASP A 110 -21.40 36.37 -0.37
CA ASP A 110 -22.52 35.48 -0.01
C ASP A 110 -22.79 34.42 -1.09
N TYR A 111 -22.74 34.82 -2.37
CA TYR A 111 -22.82 33.87 -3.48
C TYR A 111 -21.66 32.87 -3.45
N PHE A 112 -20.45 33.35 -3.17
CA PHE A 112 -19.27 32.50 -3.09
C PHE A 112 -19.38 31.44 -1.98
N TRP A 113 -19.81 31.83 -0.77
CA TRP A 113 -20.08 30.88 0.32
C TRP A 113 -21.14 29.86 -0.05
N SER A 114 -22.19 30.29 -0.75
CA SER A 114 -23.25 29.40 -1.24
C SER A 114 -22.70 28.36 -2.22
N VAL A 115 -21.82 28.77 -3.14
CA VAL A 115 -21.19 27.85 -4.11
C VAL A 115 -20.23 26.89 -3.41
N ILE A 116 -19.42 27.34 -2.45
CA ILE A 116 -18.58 26.45 -1.65
C ILE A 116 -19.43 25.41 -0.92
N PHE A 117 -20.50 25.86 -0.26
CA PHE A 117 -21.32 24.97 0.56
C PHE A 117 -22.06 23.93 -0.27
N LEU A 118 -22.57 24.34 -1.45
CA LEU A 118 -23.39 23.48 -2.31
C LEU A 118 -22.56 22.57 -3.22
N PHE A 119 -21.39 23.02 -3.68
CA PHE A 119 -20.56 22.27 -4.63
C PHE A 119 -19.24 21.78 -4.05
N TYR A 120 -18.49 22.63 -3.36
CA TYR A 120 -17.15 22.27 -2.89
C TYR A 120 -17.19 21.29 -1.72
N ILE A 121 -18.03 21.53 -0.70
CA ILE A 121 -18.10 20.67 0.49
C ILE A 121 -18.52 19.23 0.13
N PRO A 122 -19.62 18.98 -0.62
CA PRO A 122 -19.98 17.62 -1.02
C PRO A 122 -18.89 16.94 -1.84
N ALA A 123 -18.24 17.68 -2.75
CA ALA A 123 -17.13 17.15 -3.54
C ALA A 123 -15.91 16.82 -2.67
N ALA A 124 -15.55 17.68 -1.71
CA ALA A 124 -14.45 17.45 -0.78
C ALA A 124 -14.70 16.22 0.08
N VAL A 125 -15.92 16.03 0.59
CA VAL A 125 -16.31 14.82 1.33
C VAL A 125 -16.19 13.57 0.44
N PHE A 126 -16.68 13.62 -0.79
CA PHE A 126 -16.55 12.52 -1.74
C PHE A 126 -15.08 12.17 -2.03
N LEU A 127 -14.25 13.18 -2.29
CA LEU A 127 -12.81 13.02 -2.53
C LEU A 127 -12.08 12.52 -1.27
N LEU A 128 -12.52 12.91 -0.08
CA LEU A 128 -11.99 12.41 1.18
C LEU A 128 -12.29 10.92 1.34
N VAL A 129 -13.54 10.48 1.12
CA VAL A 129 -13.93 9.06 1.15
C VAL A 129 -13.08 8.26 0.15
N PHE A 130 -12.93 8.77 -1.06
CA PHE A 130 -12.05 8.15 -2.05
C PHE A 130 -10.60 8.10 -1.56
N THR A 131 -10.10 9.16 -0.93
CA THR A 131 -8.74 9.21 -0.39
C THR A 131 -8.53 8.17 0.71
N ILE A 132 -9.53 7.96 1.56
CA ILE A 132 -9.51 6.94 2.62
C ILE A 132 -9.40 5.53 2.03
N THR A 133 -10.13 5.24 0.94
CA THR A 133 -10.15 3.91 0.32
C THR A 133 -8.83 3.57 -0.37
N PHE A 134 -8.18 4.54 -1.02
CA PHE A 134 -7.05 4.27 -1.93
C PHE A 134 -5.67 4.68 -1.38
N PHE A 135 -5.58 5.48 -0.31
CA PHE A 135 -4.32 6.05 0.15
C PHE A 135 -4.03 5.84 1.64
N ASN A 136 -2.74 5.99 1.97
CA ASN A 136 -2.25 5.87 3.34
C ASN A 136 -2.76 7.00 4.25
N LYS A 137 -2.80 6.75 5.57
CA LYS A 137 -3.21 7.69 6.62
C LYS A 137 -2.62 9.11 6.45
N LYS A 138 -1.35 9.23 6.08
CA LYS A 138 -0.70 10.55 5.84
C LYS A 138 -1.39 11.38 4.75
N TRP A 139 -1.85 10.74 3.67
CA TRP A 139 -2.53 11.42 2.56
C TRP A 139 -3.94 11.87 2.92
N ILE A 140 -4.64 11.10 3.77
CA ILE A 140 -5.96 11.47 4.29
C ILE A 140 -5.85 12.78 5.08
N TRP A 141 -4.87 12.87 5.99
CA TRP A 141 -4.64 14.10 6.76
C TRP A 141 -4.26 15.28 5.88
N MET A 142 -3.35 15.08 4.91
CA MET A 142 -3.00 16.13 3.94
C MET A 142 -4.22 16.61 3.15
N SER A 143 -5.03 15.69 2.64
CA SER A 143 -6.27 16.01 1.92
C SER A 143 -7.21 16.84 2.78
N LEU A 144 -7.45 16.42 4.02
CA LEU A 144 -8.35 17.09 4.94
C LEU A 144 -7.86 18.50 5.29
N ILE A 145 -6.57 18.68 5.55
CA ILE A 145 -5.97 19.99 5.83
C ILE A 145 -6.12 20.92 4.63
N VAL A 146 -5.85 20.43 3.41
CA VAL A 146 -5.99 21.23 2.18
C VAL A 146 -7.44 21.63 1.96
N ASP A 147 -8.39 20.70 2.08
CA ASP A 147 -9.81 20.99 1.86
C ASP A 147 -10.33 21.98 2.92
N LEU A 148 -9.91 21.86 4.18
CA LEU A 148 -10.25 22.79 5.26
C LEU A 148 -9.62 24.17 5.03
N PHE A 149 -8.35 24.21 4.60
CA PHE A 149 -7.68 25.45 4.24
C PHE A 149 -8.44 26.18 3.12
N ILE A 150 -8.88 25.45 2.09
CA ILE A 150 -9.67 26.03 1.01
C ILE A 150 -10.98 26.60 1.53
N ILE A 151 -11.74 25.84 2.33
CA ILE A 151 -13.04 26.31 2.84
C ILE A 151 -12.89 27.57 3.69
N VAL A 152 -11.85 27.66 4.52
CA VAL A 152 -11.66 28.78 5.46
C VAL A 152 -11.02 29.99 4.78
N PHE A 153 -10.01 29.80 3.94
CA PHE A 153 -9.18 30.89 3.43
C PHE A 153 -9.59 31.39 2.03
N LEU A 154 -10.27 30.58 1.22
CA LEU A 154 -10.55 30.98 -0.17
C LEU A 154 -11.46 32.23 -0.25
N GLY A 155 -12.38 32.41 0.70
CA GLY A 155 -13.20 33.63 0.80
C GLY A 155 -12.38 34.88 1.12
N ASN A 156 -11.44 34.77 2.07
CA ASN A 156 -10.54 35.86 2.43
C ASN A 156 -9.58 36.21 1.28
N ILE A 157 -9.12 35.21 0.54
CA ILE A 157 -8.27 35.42 -0.64
C ILE A 157 -9.06 36.20 -1.70
N LEU A 158 -10.30 35.83 -1.98
CA LEU A 158 -11.13 36.58 -2.94
C LEU A 158 -11.37 38.02 -2.50
N GLN A 159 -11.57 38.27 -1.21
CA GLN A 159 -11.71 39.63 -0.69
C GLN A 159 -10.46 40.50 -0.92
N LEU A 160 -9.26 39.92 -1.01
CA LEU A 160 -8.03 40.66 -1.33
C LEU A 160 -7.91 41.00 -2.82
N PHE A 161 -8.55 40.21 -3.70
CA PHE A 161 -8.47 40.39 -5.16
C PHE A 161 -9.68 41.13 -5.76
N LEU A 162 -10.77 41.27 -5.01
CA LEU A 162 -12.02 41.97 -5.35
C LEU A 162 -12.10 43.35 -4.69
#